data_AF-A0A0F5IYH0-F1
#
_entry.id   AF-A0A0F5IYH0-F1
#
_cell.length_a   1.000
_cell.length_b   1.000
_cell.length_c   1.000
_cell.angle_alpha   90.00
_cell.angle_beta   90.00
_cell.angle_gamma   90.00
#
_symmetry.space_group_name_H-M   'P 1'
#
loop_
_entity.id
_entity.type
_entity.pdbx_description
1 polymer ?
#
loop_
_entity_poly.entity_id
_entity_poly.type
_entity_poly.pdbx_seq_one_letter_code
_entity_poly.pdbx_strand_id
1 'polypeptide(L)'
;MMDRNLGAKAGYTDFPESYLEKSKANGFHYQCGRKDPFPSSYSETLMINITINADKPTLGMLNLYQPDGLSYFIMQASSNTVSLRTAYQHPTTSYSSGASWCSDNSDLFWNGSDNKKTVHDPCPAGWRIASKVNYQPFFTSTSYTESGETGNANIPMNMKNKETVVKDGGAVIYFENTSSGRTTYLRMTGYQEFYNKFNYIGGTSNLWCRESRGTENAYSLAIIEDYFPYEVGKNGHNISSIWARRDAHPLRCIQDRE
;
A
#
# COMPACT_ATOMS: atom_id res chain seq x y z
N MET A 1 -12.94 9.81 -0.39
CA MET A 1 -11.88 8.84 0.00
C MET A 1 -11.51 9.12 1.45
N MET A 2 -11.09 8.12 2.22
CA MET A 2 -10.52 8.33 3.54
C MET A 2 -9.31 9.27 3.46
N ASP A 3 -9.11 10.06 4.50
CA ASP A 3 -8.00 11.01 4.64
C ASP A 3 -6.65 10.33 4.94
N ARG A 4 -6.65 9.02 5.19
CA ARG A 4 -5.49 8.22 5.59
C ARG A 4 -5.60 6.78 5.08
N ASN A 5 -4.48 6.05 5.15
CA ASN A 5 -4.43 4.63 4.84
C ASN A 5 -5.27 3.81 5.83
N LEU A 6 -5.85 2.70 5.40
CA LEU A 6 -6.67 1.86 6.27
C LEU A 6 -5.82 1.28 7.41
N GLY A 7 -6.26 1.52 8.66
CA GLY A 7 -5.51 1.15 9.86
C GLY A 7 -4.45 2.16 10.29
N ALA A 8 -4.27 3.28 9.59
CA ALA A 8 -3.34 4.33 10.01
C ALA A 8 -3.85 5.02 11.28
N LYS A 9 -2.93 5.30 12.21
CA LYS A 9 -3.21 6.02 13.44
C LYS A 9 -3.52 7.50 13.17
N ALA A 10 -2.91 8.08 12.15
CA ALA A 10 -3.09 9.48 11.78
C ALA A 10 -3.19 9.68 10.26
N GLY A 11 -3.92 10.71 9.86
CA GLY A 11 -3.93 11.26 8.51
C GLY A 11 -3.41 12.69 8.56
N TYR A 12 -2.77 13.14 7.48
CA TYR A 12 -2.19 14.48 7.41
C TYR A 12 -2.52 15.15 6.07
N THR A 13 -2.70 16.46 6.11
CA THR A 13 -2.83 17.31 4.92
C THR A 13 -1.51 17.96 4.51
N ASP A 14 -0.48 17.86 5.36
CA ASP A 14 0.90 18.25 5.06
C ASP A 14 1.86 17.17 5.58
N PHE A 15 3.14 17.23 5.23
CA PHE A 15 4.09 16.24 5.73
C PHE A 15 4.39 16.47 7.23
N PRO A 16 4.38 15.42 8.06
CA PRO A 16 4.78 15.54 9.45
C PRO A 16 6.32 15.57 9.60
N GLU A 17 6.82 16.26 10.63
CA GLU A 17 8.27 16.50 10.80
C GLU A 17 9.07 15.25 11.22
N SER A 18 8.59 14.51 12.23
CA SER A 18 9.34 13.38 12.80
C SER A 18 9.03 12.04 12.12
N TYR A 19 9.99 11.10 12.16
CA TYR A 19 9.78 9.74 11.64
C TYR A 19 8.66 8.99 12.37
N LEU A 20 8.47 9.25 13.67
CA LEU A 20 7.38 8.67 14.43
C LEU A 20 6.02 9.12 13.90
N GLU A 21 5.84 10.42 13.65
CA GLU A 21 4.61 10.94 13.06
C GLU A 21 4.40 10.42 11.62
N LYS A 22 5.47 10.36 10.82
CA LYS A 22 5.42 9.73 9.48
C LYS A 22 4.96 8.27 9.56
N SER A 23 5.43 7.51 10.55
CA SER A 23 5.03 6.11 10.78
C SER A 23 3.55 5.96 11.17
N LYS A 24 2.96 6.95 11.87
CA LYS A 24 1.52 6.94 12.19
C LYS A 24 0.63 6.98 10.94
N ALA A 25 1.15 7.44 9.80
CA ALA A 25 0.44 7.48 8.53
C ALA A 25 0.50 6.18 7.72
N ASN A 26 1.34 5.21 8.10
CA ASN A 26 1.58 4.01 7.28
C ASN A 26 0.31 3.16 7.11
N GLY A 27 -0.39 2.87 8.22
CA GLY A 27 -1.54 1.97 8.25
C GLY A 27 -1.15 0.50 8.11
N PHE A 28 -2.13 -0.35 7.82
CA PHE A 28 -1.86 -1.75 7.52
C PHE A 28 -1.64 -1.95 6.02
N HIS A 29 -0.92 -3.00 5.70
CA HIS A 29 -0.68 -3.46 4.34
C HIS A 29 -1.55 -4.68 4.05
N TYR A 30 -1.90 -4.88 2.78
CA TYR A 30 -2.80 -5.95 2.36
C TYR A 30 -2.24 -6.60 1.10
N GLN A 31 -2.35 -7.92 1.00
CA GLN A 31 -2.09 -8.63 -0.25
C GLN A 31 -3.31 -8.51 -1.16
N CYS A 32 -3.10 -8.35 -2.47
CA CYS A 32 -4.20 -8.06 -3.38
C CYS A 32 -5.25 -9.17 -3.40
N GLY A 33 -6.49 -8.81 -3.04
CA GLY A 33 -7.62 -9.71 -2.93
C GLY A 33 -7.79 -10.40 -1.58
N ARG A 34 -7.00 -10.01 -0.57
CA ARG A 34 -7.12 -10.50 0.81
C ARG A 34 -7.68 -9.40 1.71
N LYS A 35 -8.47 -9.78 2.72
CA LYS A 35 -9.00 -8.83 3.71
C LYS A 35 -8.13 -8.69 4.96
N ASP A 36 -7.22 -9.63 5.19
CA ASP A 36 -6.45 -9.68 6.43
C ASP A 36 -5.34 -8.61 6.42
N PRO A 37 -5.20 -7.82 7.51
CA PRO A 37 -4.19 -6.77 7.61
C PRO A 37 -2.82 -7.33 8.01
N PHE A 38 -1.77 -6.80 7.39
CA PHE A 38 -0.38 -7.00 7.78
C PHE A 38 0.22 -5.73 8.39
N PRO A 39 0.93 -5.82 9.51
CA PRO A 39 1.75 -4.72 10.04
C PRO A 39 2.64 -4.09 8.97
N SER A 40 2.72 -2.76 8.97
CA SER A 40 3.68 -2.01 8.17
C SER A 40 4.98 -1.79 8.94
N SER A 41 5.93 -1.12 8.30
CA SER A 41 7.01 -0.43 9.02
C SER A 41 6.40 0.52 10.08
N TYR A 42 7.08 0.72 11.20
CA TYR A 42 6.73 1.70 12.23
C TYR A 42 7.98 1.95 13.08
N SER A 43 8.58 3.14 12.94
CA SER A 43 9.82 3.50 13.64
C SER A 43 9.89 5.00 13.93
N GLU A 44 10.58 5.36 15.00
CA GLU A 44 10.96 6.75 15.32
C GLU A 44 12.26 7.18 14.63
N THR A 45 12.92 6.26 13.93
CA THR A 45 14.14 6.49 13.15
C THR A 45 13.92 6.14 11.69
N LEU A 46 14.84 6.58 10.83
CA LEU A 46 14.82 6.24 9.41
C LEU A 46 14.99 4.72 9.22
N MET A 47 14.03 4.12 8.51
CA MET A 47 14.13 2.75 8.01
C MET A 47 14.09 2.79 6.49
N ILE A 48 14.88 1.93 5.84
CA ILE A 48 14.94 1.82 4.37
C ILE A 48 14.46 0.43 3.93
N ASN A 49 14.91 -0.60 4.64
CA ASN A 49 14.47 -1.98 4.47
C ASN A 49 14.42 -2.68 5.83
N ILE A 50 13.66 -3.77 5.89
CA ILE A 50 13.47 -4.60 7.08
C ILE A 50 13.47 -6.07 6.64
N THR A 51 14.31 -6.88 7.28
CA THR A 51 14.20 -8.35 7.20
C THR A 51 13.30 -8.83 8.33
N ILE A 52 12.23 -9.55 7.97
CA ILE A 52 11.24 -10.06 8.92
C ILE A 52 11.83 -11.30 9.62
N ASN A 53 11.81 -11.28 10.95
CA ASN A 53 12.25 -12.40 11.79
C ASN A 53 11.09 -13.39 11.98
N ALA A 54 11.41 -14.69 11.98
CA ALA A 54 10.43 -15.76 12.18
C ALA A 54 10.26 -16.18 13.66
N ASP A 55 11.18 -15.78 14.53
CA ASP A 55 11.33 -16.26 15.91
C ASP A 55 11.30 -15.15 16.97
N LYS A 56 11.33 -13.88 16.57
CA LYS A 56 11.38 -12.72 17.48
C LYS A 56 10.75 -11.48 16.85
N PRO A 57 10.42 -10.44 17.64
CA PRO A 57 9.90 -9.19 17.11
C PRO A 57 10.85 -8.59 16.07
N THR A 58 10.27 -7.99 15.03
CA THR A 58 11.04 -7.38 13.95
C THR A 58 11.19 -5.88 14.23
N LEU A 59 12.44 -5.43 14.43
CA LEU A 59 12.73 -4.01 14.64
C LEU A 59 12.24 -3.18 13.45
N GLY A 60 11.60 -2.04 13.75
CA GLY A 60 11.09 -1.11 12.75
C GLY A 60 9.77 -1.51 12.11
N MET A 61 9.10 -2.57 12.59
CA MET A 61 7.72 -2.94 12.24
C MET A 61 6.76 -2.58 13.38
N LEU A 62 5.48 -2.38 13.05
CA LEU A 62 4.43 -2.25 14.07
C LEU A 62 4.32 -3.54 14.89
N ASN A 63 4.58 -3.45 16.19
CA ASN A 63 4.47 -4.57 17.11
C ASN A 63 3.03 -5.03 17.27
N LEU A 64 2.85 -6.36 17.29
CA LEU A 64 1.62 -7.03 17.69
C LEU A 64 1.86 -7.75 19.01
N TYR A 65 0.81 -7.86 19.82
CA TYR A 65 0.86 -8.53 21.12
C TYR A 65 -0.04 -9.76 21.11
N GLN A 66 0.35 -10.77 21.88
CA GLN A 66 -0.49 -11.92 22.19
C GLN A 66 -1.69 -11.48 23.04
N PRO A 67 -2.71 -12.36 23.23
CA PRO A 67 -3.87 -12.05 24.07
C PRO A 67 -3.54 -11.66 25.52
N ASP A 68 -2.35 -12.04 26.01
CA ASP A 68 -1.86 -11.63 27.33
C ASP A 68 -1.48 -10.13 27.42
N GLY A 69 -1.35 -9.44 26.28
CA GLY A 69 -0.97 -8.03 26.20
C GLY A 69 0.49 -7.74 26.57
N LEU A 70 1.30 -8.75 26.83
CA LEU A 70 2.67 -8.64 27.33
C LEU A 70 3.66 -9.26 26.34
N SER A 71 3.36 -10.47 25.88
CA SER A 71 4.21 -11.21 24.97
C SER A 71 4.02 -10.71 23.55
N TYR A 72 5.11 -10.61 22.80
CA TYR A 72 5.02 -10.24 21.40
C TYR A 72 4.42 -11.36 20.55
N PHE A 73 3.58 -10.98 19.60
CA PHE A 73 3.14 -11.86 18.54
C PHE A 73 4.17 -11.84 17.40
N ILE A 74 4.67 -13.02 17.02
CA ILE A 74 5.67 -13.15 15.96
C ILE A 74 4.96 -13.46 14.64
N MET A 75 5.02 -12.51 13.72
CA MET A 75 4.47 -12.69 12.37
C MET A 75 5.08 -13.90 11.69
N GLN A 76 4.23 -14.63 10.96
CA GLN A 76 4.64 -15.77 10.18
C GLN A 76 4.62 -15.40 8.70
N ALA A 77 5.54 -15.98 7.95
CA ALA A 77 5.59 -15.80 6.52
C ALA A 77 5.98 -17.11 5.84
N SER A 78 5.43 -17.34 4.65
CA SER A 78 5.66 -18.54 3.87
C SER A 78 5.95 -18.20 2.41
N SER A 79 6.88 -18.92 1.81
CA SER A 79 7.21 -18.82 0.39
C SER A 79 6.27 -19.64 -0.53
N ASN A 80 5.19 -20.20 0.02
CA ASN A 80 4.19 -20.99 -0.72
C ASN A 80 2.97 -20.14 -1.10
N THR A 81 2.18 -20.61 -2.06
CA THR A 81 0.79 -20.20 -2.26
C THR A 81 -0.15 -21.14 -1.50
N VAL A 82 -1.30 -20.62 -1.07
CA VAL A 82 -2.34 -21.39 -0.40
C VAL A 82 -3.72 -20.99 -0.91
N SER A 83 -4.75 -21.80 -0.63
CA SER A 83 -6.13 -21.39 -0.93
C SER A 83 -6.54 -20.18 -0.09
N LEU A 84 -7.55 -19.44 -0.55
CA LEU A 84 -8.14 -18.33 0.21
C LEU A 84 -8.67 -18.80 1.56
N ARG A 85 -9.27 -20.00 1.59
CA ARG A 85 -9.75 -20.65 2.82
C ARG A 85 -8.61 -20.86 3.81
N THR A 86 -7.49 -21.41 3.36
CA THR A 86 -6.32 -21.66 4.21
C THR A 86 -5.74 -20.35 4.71
N ALA A 87 -5.61 -19.33 3.84
CA ALA A 87 -5.14 -18.01 4.25
C ALA A 87 -6.02 -17.41 5.36
N TYR A 88 -7.34 -17.55 5.28
CA TYR A 88 -8.26 -17.03 6.30
C TYR A 88 -8.25 -17.80 7.63
N GLN A 89 -7.77 -19.04 7.65
CA GLN A 89 -7.47 -19.74 8.90
C GLN A 89 -6.19 -19.20 9.57
N HIS A 90 -5.33 -18.52 8.81
CA HIS A 90 -4.06 -17.97 9.25
C HIS A 90 -3.93 -16.47 8.88
N PRO A 91 -4.79 -15.60 9.43
CA PRO A 91 -4.90 -14.20 9.02
C PRO A 91 -3.60 -13.40 9.24
N THR A 92 -2.72 -13.87 10.13
CA THR A 92 -1.44 -13.23 10.44
C THR A 92 -0.26 -13.78 9.64
N THR A 93 -0.48 -14.76 8.77
CA THR A 93 0.58 -15.37 7.93
C THR A 93 0.54 -14.78 6.53
N SER A 94 1.63 -14.13 6.11
CA SER A 94 1.79 -13.69 4.72
C SER A 94 2.29 -14.85 3.85
N TYR A 95 1.63 -15.11 2.72
CA TYR A 95 2.01 -16.14 1.76
C TYR A 95 2.56 -15.47 0.51
N SER A 96 3.69 -15.90 -0.04
CA SER A 96 4.26 -15.22 -1.20
C SER A 96 5.16 -16.17 -2.00
N SER A 97 4.68 -16.60 -3.17
CA SER A 97 5.45 -17.39 -4.13
C SER A 97 5.29 -16.75 -5.51
N GLY A 98 6.39 -16.32 -6.14
CA GLY A 98 6.42 -15.75 -7.51
C GLY A 98 5.17 -14.96 -7.94
N ALA A 99 5.08 -13.64 -7.90
CA ALA A 99 3.86 -12.86 -8.25
C ALA A 99 2.55 -13.11 -7.44
N SER A 100 2.24 -14.31 -6.94
CA SER A 100 0.99 -14.61 -6.24
C SER A 100 1.18 -15.06 -4.78
N TRP A 101 0.09 -14.99 -4.01
CA TRP A 101 -0.03 -15.53 -2.66
C TRP A 101 -1.12 -16.61 -2.56
N CYS A 102 -2.04 -16.63 -3.54
CA CYS A 102 -3.25 -17.44 -3.50
C CYS A 102 -3.26 -18.46 -4.65
N SER A 103 -3.63 -19.71 -4.36
CA SER A 103 -3.87 -20.74 -5.37
C SER A 103 -5.26 -20.65 -6.01
N ASP A 104 -6.18 -19.92 -5.41
CA ASP A 104 -7.53 -19.74 -5.94
C ASP A 104 -7.42 -18.74 -7.09
N ASN A 105 -7.49 -19.25 -8.32
CA ASN A 105 -7.17 -18.52 -9.55
C ASN A 105 -8.31 -17.55 -9.95
N SER A 106 -8.49 -16.47 -9.18
CA SER A 106 -9.51 -15.44 -9.43
C SER A 106 -8.96 -14.02 -9.31
N ASP A 107 -9.38 -13.14 -10.21
CA ASP A 107 -9.14 -11.69 -10.22
C ASP A 107 -10.28 -10.88 -9.58
N LEU A 108 -11.38 -11.54 -9.20
CA LEU A 108 -12.59 -10.92 -8.66
C LEU A 108 -12.64 -10.94 -7.13
N PHE A 109 -11.48 -10.91 -6.46
CA PHE A 109 -11.47 -10.99 -5.00
C PHE A 109 -12.05 -9.75 -4.35
N TRP A 110 -11.55 -8.54 -4.60
CA TRP A 110 -12.10 -7.34 -3.94
C TRP A 110 -13.33 -6.75 -4.64
N ASN A 111 -13.50 -7.06 -5.93
CA ASN A 111 -14.58 -6.56 -6.76
C ASN A 111 -15.23 -7.72 -7.49
N GLY A 112 -16.52 -7.96 -7.23
CA GLY A 112 -17.30 -9.00 -7.91
C GLY A 112 -17.48 -8.71 -9.40
N SER A 113 -17.97 -9.70 -10.15
CA SER A 113 -18.31 -9.54 -11.57
C SER A 113 -19.43 -8.52 -11.82
N ASP A 114 -20.26 -8.28 -10.82
CA ASP A 114 -21.30 -7.24 -10.79
C ASP A 114 -20.78 -5.87 -10.33
N ASN A 115 -19.44 -5.73 -10.23
CA ASN A 115 -18.73 -4.57 -9.71
C ASN A 115 -19.08 -4.22 -8.25
N LYS A 116 -19.67 -5.15 -7.49
CA LYS A 116 -19.94 -4.94 -6.08
C LYS A 116 -18.75 -5.31 -5.21
N LYS A 117 -18.66 -4.63 -4.07
CA LYS A 117 -17.74 -4.99 -2.99
C LYS A 117 -18.00 -6.43 -2.54
N THR A 118 -16.94 -7.22 -2.37
CA THR A 118 -17.03 -8.59 -1.86
C THR A 118 -16.72 -8.66 -0.36
N VAL A 119 -16.81 -9.87 0.20
CA VAL A 119 -16.36 -10.16 1.58
C VAL A 119 -14.84 -10.11 1.77
N HIS A 120 -14.06 -10.04 0.69
CA HIS A 120 -12.60 -10.00 0.73
C HIS A 120 -12.06 -8.57 0.76
N ASP A 121 -12.90 -7.56 0.52
CA ASP A 121 -12.55 -6.15 0.65
C ASP A 121 -12.46 -5.77 2.15
N PRO A 122 -11.31 -5.27 2.64
CA PRO A 122 -11.08 -4.98 4.06
C PRO A 122 -11.75 -3.69 4.54
N CYS A 123 -12.31 -2.88 3.65
CA CYS A 123 -12.93 -1.63 4.05
C CYS A 123 -14.21 -1.87 4.87
N PRO A 124 -14.56 -0.97 5.81
CA PRO A 124 -15.80 -1.07 6.58
C PRO A 124 -17.08 -1.06 5.72
N ALA A 125 -18.22 -1.43 6.31
CA ALA A 125 -19.52 -1.30 5.65
C ALA A 125 -19.78 0.15 5.18
N GLY A 126 -20.33 0.32 3.98
CA GLY A 126 -20.50 1.62 3.32
C GLY A 126 -19.22 2.20 2.69
N TRP A 127 -18.12 1.44 2.72
CA TRP A 127 -16.84 1.80 2.11
C TRP A 127 -16.25 0.63 1.35
N ARG A 128 -15.44 0.90 0.33
CA ARG A 128 -14.71 -0.10 -0.47
C ARG A 128 -13.34 0.41 -0.87
N ILE A 129 -12.46 -0.46 -1.34
CA ILE A 129 -11.17 -0.04 -1.88
C ILE A 129 -11.38 0.90 -3.07
N ALA A 130 -10.58 1.96 -3.12
CA ALA A 130 -10.60 2.92 -4.22
C ALA A 130 -10.34 2.24 -5.58
N SER A 131 -11.00 2.71 -6.63
CA SER A 131 -10.65 2.40 -8.02
C SER A 131 -9.40 3.14 -8.42
N LYS A 132 -8.70 2.64 -9.44
CA LYS A 132 -7.75 3.44 -10.24
C LYS A 132 -8.30 4.81 -10.63
N VAL A 133 -9.58 4.91 -11.04
CA VAL A 133 -10.16 6.20 -11.48
C VAL A 133 -10.28 7.22 -10.33
N ASN A 134 -10.30 6.75 -9.07
CA ASN A 134 -10.38 7.64 -7.92
C ASN A 134 -9.05 8.34 -7.60
N TYR A 135 -7.94 7.88 -8.17
CA TYR A 135 -6.63 8.49 -8.03
C TYR A 135 -6.26 9.44 -9.18
N GLN A 136 -7.04 9.48 -10.27
CA GLN A 136 -6.79 10.40 -11.40
C GLN A 136 -6.70 11.89 -10.99
N PRO A 137 -7.51 12.41 -10.04
CA PRO A 137 -7.39 13.80 -9.59
C PRO A 137 -6.05 14.16 -8.92
N PHE A 138 -5.20 13.19 -8.62
CA PHE A 138 -3.86 13.44 -8.09
C PHE A 138 -2.84 13.83 -9.18
N PHE A 139 -3.20 13.69 -10.46
CA PHE A 139 -2.37 14.05 -11.60
C PHE A 139 -2.76 15.43 -12.16
N THR A 140 -1.80 16.12 -12.79
CA THR A 140 -2.09 17.44 -13.38
C THR A 140 -2.83 17.34 -14.72
N SER A 141 -2.71 16.21 -15.41
CA SER A 141 -3.42 15.96 -16.67
C SER A 141 -4.80 15.37 -16.40
N THR A 142 -5.85 16.04 -16.88
CA THR A 142 -7.24 15.56 -16.80
C THR A 142 -7.55 14.45 -17.80
N SER A 143 -6.68 14.20 -18.78
CA SER A 143 -6.80 13.11 -19.74
C SER A 143 -6.06 11.83 -19.31
N TYR A 144 -5.27 11.89 -18.23
CA TYR A 144 -4.56 10.74 -17.73
C TYR A 144 -5.53 9.72 -17.12
N THR A 145 -5.38 8.46 -17.52
CA THR A 145 -6.21 7.35 -17.02
C THR A 145 -5.40 6.33 -16.24
N GLU A 146 -4.35 5.79 -16.87
CA GLU A 146 -3.38 4.86 -16.31
C GLU A 146 -2.15 4.74 -17.23
N SER A 147 -1.13 4.01 -16.76
CA SER A 147 0.10 3.70 -17.49
C SER A 147 0.20 2.22 -17.91
N GLY A 148 -0.91 1.48 -17.87
CA GLY A 148 -0.97 0.09 -18.30
C GLY A 148 0.06 -0.80 -17.58
N GLU A 149 0.93 -1.45 -18.34
CA GLU A 149 1.98 -2.35 -17.83
C GLU A 149 3.34 -1.65 -17.63
N THR A 150 3.36 -0.32 -17.49
CA THR A 150 4.59 0.46 -17.26
C THR A 150 4.67 0.96 -15.82
N GLY A 151 5.55 0.35 -15.01
CA GLY A 151 5.71 0.68 -13.58
C GLY A 151 6.48 1.94 -13.25
N ASN A 152 7.27 2.46 -14.19
CA ASN A 152 8.12 3.64 -14.02
C ASN A 152 7.73 4.79 -14.96
N ALA A 153 6.49 4.80 -15.46
CA ALA A 153 5.97 5.97 -16.15
C ALA A 153 5.98 7.15 -15.17
N ASN A 154 6.54 8.28 -15.59
CA ASN A 154 6.70 9.46 -14.75
C ASN A 154 5.70 10.52 -15.17
N ILE A 155 4.44 10.36 -14.72
CA ILE A 155 3.34 11.25 -15.08
C ILE A 155 3.26 12.38 -14.05
N PRO A 156 3.23 13.66 -14.48
CA PRO A 156 3.21 14.77 -13.54
C PRO A 156 2.04 14.71 -12.55
N MET A 157 2.37 14.63 -11.26
CA MET A 157 1.41 14.70 -10.16
C MET A 157 1.25 16.12 -9.63
N ASN A 158 0.08 16.42 -9.07
CA ASN A 158 -0.28 17.71 -8.51
C ASN A 158 0.30 17.89 -7.09
N MET A 159 1.63 17.74 -6.96
CA MET A 159 2.33 17.72 -5.68
C MET A 159 2.71 19.12 -5.19
N LYS A 160 2.44 19.40 -3.91
CA LYS A 160 2.90 20.60 -3.19
C LYS A 160 4.40 20.57 -2.92
N ASN A 161 4.97 19.40 -2.63
CA ASN A 161 6.35 19.23 -2.15
C ASN A 161 7.22 18.41 -3.13
N LYS A 162 7.06 18.62 -4.44
CA LYS A 162 7.74 17.79 -5.47
C LYS A 162 9.26 17.70 -5.30
N GLU A 163 9.90 18.76 -4.79
CA GLU A 163 11.36 18.83 -4.65
C GLU A 163 11.86 18.17 -3.35
N THR A 164 10.96 17.80 -2.43
CA THR A 164 11.31 17.33 -1.09
C THR A 164 10.60 16.03 -0.71
N VAL A 165 9.94 15.34 -1.64
CA VAL A 165 9.13 14.12 -1.38
C VAL A 165 9.87 13.10 -0.52
N VAL A 166 11.12 12.75 -0.87
CA VAL A 166 11.96 11.81 -0.10
C VAL A 166 12.29 12.34 1.29
N LYS A 167 12.71 13.61 1.39
CA LYS A 167 13.05 14.27 2.67
C LYS A 167 11.85 14.30 3.61
N ASP A 168 10.69 14.60 3.05
CA ASP A 168 9.40 14.70 3.75
C ASP A 168 8.78 13.32 4.00
N GLY A 169 9.39 12.25 3.45
CA GLY A 169 8.95 10.87 3.57
C GLY A 169 7.65 10.57 2.84
N GLY A 170 7.21 11.41 1.91
CA GLY A 170 5.94 11.23 1.21
C GLY A 170 5.53 12.45 0.41
N ALA A 171 4.52 12.25 -0.44
CA ALA A 171 4.00 13.30 -1.30
C ALA A 171 2.79 13.98 -0.65
N VAL A 172 2.78 15.31 -0.64
CA VAL A 172 1.61 16.12 -0.32
C VAL A 172 0.94 16.52 -1.63
N ILE A 173 -0.27 16.03 -1.88
CA ILE A 173 -0.94 16.12 -3.17
C ILE A 173 -2.20 16.97 -3.06
N TYR A 174 -2.35 17.95 -3.96
CA TYR A 174 -3.59 18.68 -4.18
C TYR A 174 -4.58 17.83 -4.97
N PHE A 175 -5.84 17.80 -4.56
CA PHE A 175 -6.87 16.98 -5.21
C PHE A 175 -8.12 17.75 -5.66
N GLU A 176 -8.12 19.08 -5.53
CA GLU A 176 -9.25 19.93 -5.96
C GLU A 176 -8.92 20.75 -7.21
N ASN A 177 -7.80 21.49 -7.17
CA ASN A 177 -7.36 22.36 -8.23
C ASN A 177 -5.87 22.16 -8.48
N THR A 178 -5.39 22.53 -9.67
CA THR A 178 -3.95 22.53 -9.96
C THR A 178 -3.23 23.48 -9.01
N SER A 179 -2.22 22.97 -8.30
CA SER A 179 -1.36 23.70 -7.38
C SER A 179 -2.08 24.47 -6.26
N SER A 180 -3.32 24.11 -5.92
CA SER A 180 -4.11 24.82 -4.90
C SER A 180 -5.27 23.98 -4.35
N GLY A 181 -5.86 24.44 -3.24
CA GLY A 181 -6.97 23.76 -2.56
C GLY A 181 -6.50 22.76 -1.51
N ARG A 182 -7.39 21.82 -1.16
CA ARG A 182 -7.11 20.80 -0.15
C ARG A 182 -6.07 19.79 -0.62
N THR A 183 -5.31 19.30 0.35
CA THR A 183 -4.21 18.36 0.16
C THR A 183 -4.38 17.09 0.99
N THR A 184 -3.73 16.02 0.55
CA THR A 184 -3.53 14.81 1.32
C THR A 184 -2.06 14.41 1.31
N TYR A 185 -1.56 13.88 2.42
CA TYR A 185 -0.24 13.26 2.51
C TYR A 185 -0.33 11.77 2.15
N LEU A 186 0.47 11.33 1.18
CA LEU A 186 0.72 9.93 0.84
C LEU A 186 2.12 9.55 1.31
N ARG A 187 2.17 8.78 2.40
CA ARG A 187 3.40 8.32 3.03
C ARG A 187 4.10 7.29 2.14
N MET A 188 5.42 7.44 1.96
CA MET A 188 6.28 6.43 1.32
C MET A 188 6.54 5.25 2.23
N THR A 189 5.50 4.45 2.43
CA THR A 189 5.50 3.32 3.37
C THR A 189 6.55 2.28 3.05
N GLY A 190 7.05 2.22 1.80
CA GLY A 190 7.62 1.00 1.24
C GLY A 190 6.55 -0.08 1.12
N TYR A 191 6.97 -1.33 0.93
CA TYR A 191 6.05 -2.47 0.94
C TYR A 191 6.79 -3.78 1.20
N GLN A 192 6.02 -4.80 1.59
CA GLN A 192 6.54 -6.16 1.70
C GLN A 192 6.52 -6.79 0.30
N GLU A 193 7.68 -6.81 -0.36
CA GLU A 193 7.88 -7.35 -1.71
C GLU A 193 8.04 -8.89 -1.69
N PHE A 194 8.63 -9.40 -0.62
CA PHE A 194 8.87 -10.82 -0.42
C PHE A 194 8.37 -11.27 0.95
N TYR A 195 8.15 -12.57 1.10
CA TYR A 195 7.64 -13.15 2.34
C TYR A 195 8.43 -12.71 3.59
N ASN A 196 9.74 -12.52 3.50
CA ASN A 196 10.60 -12.13 4.62
C ASN A 196 11.23 -10.73 4.49
N LYS A 197 10.81 -9.90 3.53
CA LYS A 197 11.49 -8.64 3.26
C LYS A 197 10.54 -7.50 2.93
N PHE A 198 10.70 -6.42 3.68
CA PHE A 198 10.04 -5.14 3.48
C PHE A 198 11.06 -4.16 2.91
N ASN A 199 10.76 -3.57 1.75
CA ASN A 199 11.70 -2.75 0.99
C ASN A 199 11.14 -1.35 0.74
N TYR A 200 12.00 -0.49 0.23
CA TYR A 200 11.64 0.83 -0.34
C TYR A 200 10.99 1.80 0.65
N ILE A 201 11.21 1.63 1.96
CA ILE A 201 10.68 2.53 2.98
C ILE A 201 11.33 3.90 2.77
N GLY A 202 10.50 4.95 2.62
CA GLY A 202 10.99 6.31 2.35
C GLY A 202 11.29 6.61 0.87
N GLY A 203 11.24 5.63 -0.02
CA GLY A 203 11.45 5.82 -1.47
C GLY A 203 10.21 5.50 -2.32
N THR A 204 9.28 4.69 -1.81
CA THR A 204 8.08 4.29 -2.56
C THR A 204 6.80 4.40 -1.73
N SER A 205 5.74 4.92 -2.35
CA SER A 205 4.36 4.86 -1.87
C SER A 205 3.48 4.15 -2.88
N ASN A 206 2.84 3.06 -2.48
CA ASN A 206 1.87 2.35 -3.30
C ASN A 206 0.50 2.40 -2.63
N LEU A 207 -0.58 2.62 -3.39
CA LEU A 207 -1.94 2.42 -2.90
C LEU A 207 -2.69 1.47 -3.81
N TRP A 208 -3.08 0.32 -3.27
CA TRP A 208 -3.87 -0.64 -4.02
C TRP A 208 -5.15 0.00 -4.58
N CYS A 209 -5.46 -0.40 -5.81
CA CYS A 209 -6.75 -0.22 -6.43
C CYS A 209 -7.54 -1.52 -6.31
N ARG A 210 -8.87 -1.45 -6.39
CA ARG A 210 -9.71 -2.65 -6.35
C ARG A 210 -9.59 -3.53 -7.61
N GLU A 211 -9.12 -2.96 -8.72
CA GLU A 211 -8.95 -3.67 -9.99
C GLU A 211 -7.71 -4.58 -9.98
N SER A 212 -7.88 -5.80 -10.47
CA SER A 212 -6.79 -6.74 -10.76
C SER A 212 -6.49 -6.81 -12.26
N ARG A 213 -5.30 -7.31 -12.62
CA ARG A 213 -4.91 -7.67 -13.99
C ARG A 213 -4.60 -9.15 -14.04
N GLY A 214 -5.65 -9.95 -14.19
CA GLY A 214 -5.54 -11.40 -14.09
C GLY A 214 -5.12 -11.84 -12.69
N THR A 215 -4.40 -12.96 -12.63
CA THR A 215 -4.19 -13.69 -11.38
C THR A 215 -2.84 -13.48 -10.71
N GLU A 216 -1.95 -12.72 -11.39
CA GLU A 216 -0.59 -12.44 -10.92
C GLU A 216 -0.38 -10.97 -10.56
N ASN A 217 -1.04 -10.04 -11.25
CA ASN A 217 -0.83 -8.61 -11.06
C ASN A 217 -2.12 -7.85 -10.75
N ALA A 218 -1.97 -6.65 -10.18
CA ALA A 218 -3.06 -5.75 -9.87
C ALA A 218 -2.68 -4.28 -10.02
N TYR A 219 -3.69 -3.43 -9.99
CA TYR A 219 -3.53 -1.99 -10.14
C TYR A 219 -3.14 -1.32 -8.82
N SER A 220 -2.15 -0.43 -8.86
CA SER A 220 -1.80 0.46 -7.75
C SER A 220 -1.49 1.85 -8.27
N LEU A 221 -1.86 2.88 -7.50
CA LEU A 221 -1.17 4.16 -7.58
C LEU A 221 0.24 3.96 -7.03
N ALA A 222 1.26 4.50 -7.69
CA ALA A 222 2.65 4.40 -7.29
C ALA A 222 3.33 5.77 -7.38
N ILE A 223 4.10 6.08 -6.34
CA ILE A 223 5.06 7.18 -6.30
C ILE A 223 6.40 6.56 -5.96
N ILE A 224 7.30 6.57 -6.92
CA ILE A 224 8.65 6.03 -6.83
C ILE A 224 9.58 7.22 -7.04
N GLU A 225 10.40 7.51 -6.05
CA GLU A 225 11.44 8.54 -6.15
C GLU A 225 12.82 7.90 -6.17
N ASP A 226 13.74 8.59 -6.82
CA ASP A 226 15.17 8.27 -6.81
C ASP A 226 15.68 8.23 -5.36
N TYR A 227 15.92 7.01 -4.88
CA TYR A 227 16.26 6.77 -3.50
C TYR A 227 17.30 5.66 -3.35
N PHE A 228 18.51 6.06 -2.94
CA PHE A 228 19.57 5.13 -2.60
C PHE A 228 19.20 4.28 -1.37
N PRO A 229 19.41 2.95 -1.40
CA PRO A 229 20.20 2.19 -2.38
C PRO A 229 19.42 1.51 -3.51
N TYR A 230 18.09 1.70 -3.60
CA TYR A 230 17.24 0.81 -4.39
C TYR A 230 16.74 1.38 -5.71
N GLU A 231 16.38 2.66 -5.74
CA GLU A 231 15.73 3.30 -6.91
C GLU A 231 16.63 4.35 -7.56
N VAL A 232 17.96 4.17 -7.49
CA VAL A 232 18.92 5.13 -8.05
C VAL A 232 18.65 5.33 -9.55
N GLY A 233 18.36 6.57 -9.95
CA GLY A 233 18.02 6.92 -11.34
C GLY A 233 16.64 6.46 -11.82
N LYS A 234 15.74 6.06 -10.92
CA LYS A 234 14.35 5.68 -11.24
C LYS A 234 13.36 6.59 -10.53
N ASN A 235 12.60 7.34 -11.32
CA ASN A 235 11.42 8.07 -10.86
C ASN A 235 10.19 7.54 -11.60
N GLY A 236 9.09 7.37 -10.90
CA GLY A 236 7.86 6.82 -11.45
C GLY A 236 6.63 7.25 -10.67
N HIS A 237 5.78 8.05 -11.29
CA HIS A 237 4.49 8.49 -10.76
C HIS A 237 3.41 8.00 -11.71
N ASN A 238 2.64 7.00 -11.31
CA ASN A 238 1.65 6.39 -12.21
C ASN A 238 0.58 5.60 -11.47
N ILE A 239 -0.46 5.25 -12.21
CA ILE A 239 -1.37 4.16 -11.89
C ILE A 239 -1.08 3.04 -12.88
N SER A 240 -0.57 1.90 -12.43
CA SER A 240 -0.17 0.79 -13.29
C SER A 240 -0.60 -0.55 -12.74
N SER A 241 -0.65 -1.54 -13.62
CA SER A 241 -1.20 -2.88 -13.40
C SER A 241 -0.14 -3.96 -13.23
N ILE A 242 1.09 -3.58 -12.89
CA ILE A 242 2.24 -4.50 -12.86
C ILE A 242 2.53 -5.07 -11.47
N TRP A 243 1.82 -4.61 -10.44
CA TRP A 243 2.16 -4.92 -9.06
C TRP A 243 1.76 -6.34 -8.73
N ALA A 244 2.71 -7.12 -8.23
CA ALA A 244 2.48 -8.51 -7.91
C ALA A 244 1.42 -8.60 -6.81
N ARG A 245 0.43 -9.47 -6.99
CA ARG A 245 -0.67 -9.60 -6.03
C ARG A 245 -0.21 -10.07 -4.66
N ARG A 246 0.96 -10.74 -4.60
CA ARG A 246 1.63 -11.13 -3.35
C ARG A 246 2.14 -9.95 -2.53
N ASP A 247 2.43 -8.82 -3.17
CA ASP A 247 2.98 -7.66 -2.49
C ASP A 247 1.99 -7.17 -1.44
N ALA A 248 2.48 -6.75 -0.27
CA ALA A 248 1.63 -6.10 0.72
C ALA A 248 1.80 -4.59 0.60
N HIS A 249 0.83 -3.91 -0.02
CA HIS A 249 0.75 -2.45 -0.13
C HIS A 249 -0.34 -1.90 0.79
N PRO A 250 -0.25 -0.64 1.24
CA PRO A 250 -1.37 0.01 1.91
C PRO A 250 -2.49 0.31 0.90
N LEU A 251 -3.64 0.69 1.44
CA LEU A 251 -4.80 1.08 0.64
C LEU A 251 -5.63 2.15 1.34
N ARG A 252 -6.49 2.80 0.57
CA ARG A 252 -7.50 3.72 1.09
C ARG A 252 -8.89 3.29 0.66
N CYS A 253 -9.83 3.46 1.58
CA CYS A 253 -11.22 3.24 1.29
C CYS A 253 -11.88 4.50 0.73
N ILE A 254 -12.87 4.31 -0.13
CA ILE A 254 -13.77 5.34 -0.61
C ILE A 254 -15.20 4.95 -0.27
N GLN A 255 -16.07 5.95 -0.07
CA GLN A 255 -17.48 5.71 0.20
C GLN A 255 -18.06 4.90 -0.95
N ASP A 256 -18.69 3.78 -0.60
CA ASP A 256 -19.42 2.98 -1.56
C ASP A 256 -20.70 3.74 -1.91
N ARG A 257 -20.87 4.11 -3.18
CA ARG A 257 -22.00 4.91 -3.66
C ARG A 257 -23.05 4.05 -4.37
N GLU A 258 -23.01 2.74 -4.12
CA GLU A 258 -24.00 1.77 -4.59
C GLU A 258 -25.24 1.75 -3.69
#